data_AF-A0A2D6D5B5-F1
#
_entry.id   AF-A0A2D6D5B5-F1
#
_cell.length_a   1.000
_cell.length_b   1.000
_cell.length_c   1.000
_cell.angle_alpha   90.00
_cell.angle_beta   90.00
_cell.angle_gamma   90.00
#
_symmetry.space_group_name_H-M   'P 1'
#
loop_
_entity.id
_entity.type
_entity.pdbx_description
1 polymer ?
#
loop_
_entity_poly.entity_id
_entity_poly.type
_entity_poly.pdbx_seq_one_letter_code
_entity_poly.pdbx_strand_id
1 'polypeptide(L)'
;MSTKTKKVAILTGAGFTKNFGGFLIENMNSEIYNSSFLHDFTDIKDMLSSEDNFEKVYSEIMFNPKVEEAAKKALRNAVAKTYQFLDEVLQKWWNNSDQPNIFNTYGLFDMFQRLLTGSGGKGIIFTLNQDLLLERLQKFCNTPGVLLNKDFKMHLPHNPFKPNYFVRLPDEDGVKIAKEQYENAGDVAYVKLHGSYGWLSSDGEEHIVMGTNKIDQIGREPLLRWYSEIFKSYIQEGDRKLLIIGYGFGD
;
A
#
# COMPACT_ATOMS: atom_id res chain seq x y z
N MET A 1 4.32 25.05 -14.02
CA MET A 1 4.92 25.63 -12.80
C MET A 1 4.92 24.52 -11.77
N SER A 2 6.05 24.15 -11.17
CA SER A 2 6.09 23.07 -10.18
C SER A 2 5.11 23.34 -9.04
N THR A 3 4.25 22.37 -8.73
CA THR A 3 3.26 22.49 -7.65
C THR A 3 3.97 22.67 -6.32
N LYS A 4 3.75 23.81 -5.68
CA LYS A 4 4.27 24.07 -4.34
C LYS A 4 3.70 23.04 -3.37
N THR A 5 4.56 22.28 -2.71
CA THR A 5 4.20 21.31 -1.67
C THR A 5 4.41 21.91 -0.29
N LYS A 6 3.68 21.44 0.72
CA LYS A 6 3.88 21.87 2.11
C LYS A 6 5.23 21.41 2.65
N LYS A 7 5.79 22.18 3.59
CA LYS A 7 7.06 21.84 4.25
C LYS A 7 7.01 20.56 5.10
N VAL A 8 5.82 20.12 5.49
CA VAL A 8 5.61 18.88 6.26
C VAL A 8 4.90 17.86 5.37
N ALA A 9 5.42 16.63 5.37
CA ALA A 9 4.77 15.45 4.82
C ALA A 9 4.74 14.35 5.89
N ILE A 10 3.85 13.37 5.69
CA ILE A 10 3.73 12.20 6.57
C ILE A 10 4.24 10.97 5.80
N LEU A 11 4.97 10.09 6.48
CA LEU A 11 5.33 8.78 5.97
C LEU A 11 4.79 7.70 6.91
N THR A 12 3.92 6.83 6.42
CA THR A 12 3.35 5.70 7.19
C THR A 12 3.97 4.36 6.81
N GLY A 13 4.13 3.49 7.81
CA GLY A 13 4.61 2.10 7.70
C GLY A 13 3.64 1.10 8.35
N ALA A 14 3.95 -0.19 8.34
CA ALA A 14 2.99 -1.25 8.71
C ALA A 14 2.50 -1.12 10.17
N GLY A 15 3.37 -0.59 11.06
CA GLY A 15 3.02 -0.30 12.45
C GLY A 15 1.92 0.76 12.60
N PHE A 16 1.67 1.60 11.59
CA PHE A 16 0.55 2.53 11.59
C PHE A 16 -0.76 1.76 11.51
N THR A 17 -0.88 0.86 10.54
CA THR A 17 -2.04 -0.01 10.31
C THR A 17 -2.24 -1.01 11.46
N LYS A 18 -1.16 -1.42 12.14
CA LYS A 18 -1.24 -2.32 13.32
C LYS A 18 -2.16 -1.77 14.43
N ASN A 19 -2.22 -0.45 14.63
CA ASN A 19 -3.12 0.17 15.62
C ASN A 19 -4.61 -0.01 15.29
N PHE A 20 -4.94 -0.46 14.07
CA PHE A 20 -6.29 -0.70 13.57
C PHE A 20 -6.56 -2.20 13.38
N GLY A 21 -5.80 -3.06 14.06
CA GLY A 21 -5.87 -4.51 13.91
C GLY A 21 -5.11 -5.05 12.69
N GLY A 22 -4.37 -4.20 11.97
CA GLY A 22 -3.56 -4.63 10.83
C GLY A 22 -2.42 -5.58 11.18
N PHE A 23 -1.72 -6.02 10.15
CA PHE A 23 -0.66 -7.02 10.25
C PHE A 23 0.73 -6.38 10.20
N LEU A 24 1.60 -6.81 11.10
CA LEU A 24 3.05 -6.65 10.94
C LEU A 24 3.60 -7.81 10.10
N ILE A 25 4.88 -7.74 9.73
CA ILE A 25 5.53 -8.75 8.90
C ILE A 25 5.41 -10.18 9.46
N GLU A 26 5.53 -10.33 10.78
CA GLU A 26 5.34 -11.61 11.50
C GLU A 26 3.91 -12.16 11.38
N ASN A 27 2.90 -11.28 11.36
CA ASN A 27 1.50 -11.67 11.18
C ASN A 27 1.26 -12.06 9.73
N MET A 28 1.79 -11.29 8.77
CA MET A 28 1.75 -11.66 7.35
C MET A 28 2.38 -13.04 7.13
N ASN A 29 3.57 -13.27 7.70
CA ASN A 29 4.28 -14.55 7.58
C ASN A 29 3.45 -15.70 8.17
N SER A 30 2.88 -15.51 9.36
CA SER A 30 2.04 -16.51 10.02
C SER A 30 0.79 -16.85 9.21
N GLU A 31 0.11 -15.86 8.64
CA GLU A 31 -1.09 -16.08 7.81
C GLU A 31 -0.74 -16.78 6.48
N ILE A 32 0.37 -16.41 5.85
CA ILE A 32 0.84 -17.06 4.61
C ILE A 32 1.22 -18.51 4.88
N TYR A 33 1.98 -18.78 5.95
CA TYR A 33 2.39 -20.13 6.36
C TYR A 33 1.19 -21.06 6.60
N ASN A 34 0.12 -20.54 7.20
CA ASN A 34 -1.09 -21.30 7.49
C ASN A 34 -2.08 -21.38 6.32
N SER A 35 -1.73 -20.84 5.15
CA SER A 35 -2.60 -20.84 3.98
C SER A 35 -2.84 -22.25 3.44
N SER A 36 -4.09 -22.57 3.13
CA SER A 36 -4.45 -23.86 2.50
C SER A 36 -3.86 -24.03 1.10
N PHE A 37 -3.47 -22.93 0.43
CA PHE A 37 -2.78 -22.98 -0.85
C PHE A 37 -1.39 -23.65 -0.77
N LEU A 38 -0.78 -23.68 0.42
CA LEU A 38 0.55 -24.24 0.64
C LEU A 38 0.51 -25.66 1.25
N HIS A 39 -0.65 -26.31 1.30
CA HIS A 39 -0.79 -27.65 1.92
C HIS A 39 0.19 -28.67 1.32
N ASP A 40 0.31 -28.69 -0.01
CA ASP A 40 1.13 -29.64 -0.75
C ASP A 40 2.59 -29.17 -0.98
N PHE A 41 2.95 -27.97 -0.51
CA PHE A 41 4.25 -27.33 -0.76
C PHE A 41 5.07 -27.20 0.53
N THR A 42 5.45 -28.34 1.11
CA THR A 42 6.20 -28.41 2.38
C THR A 42 7.49 -27.62 2.34
N ASP A 43 8.22 -27.65 1.23
CA ASP A 43 9.49 -26.92 1.10
C ASP A 43 9.31 -25.41 1.29
N ILE A 44 8.22 -24.83 0.77
CA ILE A 44 7.90 -23.40 0.97
C ILE A 44 7.56 -23.13 2.44
N LYS A 45 6.80 -24.04 3.08
CA LYS A 45 6.46 -23.91 4.50
C LYS A 45 7.70 -23.99 5.39
N ASP A 46 8.64 -24.86 5.08
CA ASP A 46 9.91 -24.98 5.79
C ASP A 46 10.71 -23.68 5.67
N MET A 47 10.79 -23.10 4.47
CA MET A 47 11.40 -21.78 4.26
C MET A 47 10.72 -20.68 5.10
N LEU A 48 9.39 -20.57 5.05
CA LEU A 48 8.61 -19.60 5.82
C LEU A 48 8.76 -19.78 7.35
N SER A 49 9.02 -21.00 7.81
CA SER A 49 9.27 -21.29 9.23
C SER A 49 10.67 -20.87 9.70
N SER A 50 11.62 -20.86 8.77
CA SER A 50 13.04 -20.55 9.05
C SER A 50 13.42 -19.08 8.82
N GLU A 51 12.60 -18.34 8.08
CA GLU A 51 12.81 -16.93 7.76
C GLU A 51 11.60 -16.10 8.20
N ASP A 52 11.83 -15.16 9.12
CA ASP A 52 10.78 -14.31 9.69
C ASP A 52 10.21 -13.29 8.68
N ASN A 53 10.95 -13.03 7.60
CA ASN A 53 10.53 -12.14 6.51
C ASN A 53 10.05 -12.94 5.29
N PHE A 54 8.72 -13.09 5.17
CA PHE A 54 8.09 -13.77 4.04
C PHE A 54 8.48 -13.16 2.67
N GLU A 55 8.83 -11.87 2.59
CA GLU A 55 9.22 -11.23 1.33
C GLU A 55 10.52 -11.84 0.76
N LYS A 56 11.45 -12.27 1.63
CA LYS A 56 12.67 -12.95 1.17
C LYS A 56 12.33 -14.31 0.58
N VAL A 57 11.50 -15.10 1.27
CA VAL A 57 11.01 -16.39 0.77
C VAL A 57 10.26 -16.19 -0.55
N TYR A 58 9.39 -15.19 -0.62
CA TYR A 58 8.67 -14.83 -1.84
C TYR A 58 9.62 -14.54 -3.01
N SER A 59 10.68 -13.78 -2.77
CA SER A 59 11.68 -13.46 -3.80
C SER A 59 12.41 -14.70 -4.28
N GLU A 60 12.85 -15.53 -3.35
CA GLU A 60 13.57 -16.76 -3.65
C GLU A 60 12.70 -17.70 -4.50
N ILE A 61 11.42 -17.87 -4.14
CA ILE A 61 10.48 -18.70 -4.90
C ILE A 61 10.13 -18.11 -6.26
N MET A 62 9.80 -16.81 -6.34
CA MET A 62 9.33 -16.21 -7.60
C MET A 62 10.43 -16.13 -8.66
N PHE A 63 11.65 -15.75 -8.26
CA PHE A 63 12.75 -15.51 -9.18
C PHE A 63 13.63 -16.75 -9.44
N ASN A 64 13.42 -17.85 -8.72
CA ASN A 64 14.13 -19.09 -8.98
C ASN A 64 13.53 -19.81 -10.21
N PRO A 65 14.30 -20.05 -11.29
CA PRO A 65 13.82 -20.71 -12.49
C PRO A 65 13.60 -22.22 -12.30
N LYS A 66 14.14 -22.81 -11.24
CA LYS A 66 13.99 -24.24 -10.92
C LYS A 66 12.70 -24.56 -10.17
N VAL A 67 12.06 -23.54 -9.59
CA VAL A 67 10.80 -23.72 -8.86
C VAL A 67 9.65 -23.81 -9.88
N GLU A 68 8.81 -24.82 -9.71
CA GLU A 68 7.66 -25.06 -10.59
C GLU A 68 6.63 -23.92 -10.51
N GLU A 69 5.96 -23.65 -11.64
CA GLU A 69 4.96 -22.57 -11.72
C GLU A 69 3.76 -22.83 -10.79
N ALA A 70 3.43 -24.10 -10.50
CA ALA A 70 2.40 -24.46 -9.54
C ALA A 70 2.72 -23.95 -8.12
N ALA A 71 3.97 -24.11 -7.68
CA ALA A 71 4.45 -23.64 -6.39
C ALA A 71 4.47 -22.11 -6.31
N LYS A 72 4.90 -21.44 -7.38
CA LYS A 72 4.83 -19.97 -7.50
C LYS A 72 3.38 -19.48 -7.41
N LYS A 73 2.48 -20.10 -8.16
CA LYS A 73 1.05 -19.74 -8.13
C LYS A 73 0.44 -19.96 -6.74
N ALA A 74 0.78 -21.05 -6.07
CA ALA A 74 0.33 -21.33 -4.71
C ALA A 74 0.75 -20.24 -3.72
N LEU A 75 2.03 -19.82 -3.76
CA LEU A 75 2.52 -18.75 -2.90
C LEU A 75 1.89 -17.38 -3.26
N ARG A 76 1.71 -17.05 -4.55
CA ARG A 76 0.98 -15.84 -4.95
C ARG A 76 -0.44 -15.81 -4.38
N ASN A 77 -1.16 -16.93 -4.50
CA ASN A 77 -2.53 -17.06 -3.98
C ASN A 77 -2.56 -16.95 -2.45
N ALA A 78 -1.59 -17.54 -1.75
CA ALA A 78 -1.48 -17.41 -0.30
C ALA A 78 -1.31 -15.94 0.11
N VAL A 79 -0.38 -15.22 -0.52
CA VAL A 79 -0.13 -13.79 -0.25
C VAL A 79 -1.36 -12.94 -0.59
N ALA A 80 -1.96 -13.12 -1.76
CA ALA A 80 -3.17 -12.40 -2.16
C ALA A 80 -4.32 -12.63 -1.17
N LYS A 81 -4.49 -13.88 -0.69
CA LYS A 81 -5.50 -14.21 0.31
C LYS A 81 -5.21 -13.56 1.67
N THR A 82 -3.94 -13.46 2.06
CA THR A 82 -3.55 -12.76 3.29
C THR A 82 -3.85 -11.26 3.21
N TYR A 83 -3.59 -10.59 2.09
CA TYR A 83 -4.00 -9.18 1.92
C TYR A 83 -5.52 -9.00 1.89
N GLN A 84 -6.25 -9.95 1.29
CA GLN A 84 -7.71 -9.96 1.38
C GLN A 84 -8.17 -10.04 2.85
N PHE A 85 -7.57 -10.94 3.63
CA PHE A 85 -7.91 -11.09 5.04
C PHE A 85 -7.56 -9.86 5.87
N LEU A 86 -6.39 -9.25 5.62
CA LEU A 86 -6.01 -7.97 6.22
C LEU A 86 -7.06 -6.88 5.92
N ASP A 87 -7.52 -6.77 4.68
CA ASP A 87 -8.56 -5.83 4.30
C ASP A 87 -9.89 -6.08 5.03
N GLU A 88 -10.31 -7.34 5.18
CA GLU A 88 -11.50 -7.73 5.94
C GLU A 88 -11.38 -7.36 7.43
N VAL A 89 -10.18 -7.49 8.03
CA VAL A 89 -9.91 -7.07 9.41
C VAL A 89 -10.06 -5.56 9.54
N LEU A 90 -9.49 -4.78 8.61
CA LEU A 90 -9.59 -3.32 8.62
C LEU A 90 -11.02 -2.83 8.39
N GLN A 91 -11.79 -3.52 7.54
CA GLN A 91 -13.22 -3.25 7.35
C GLN A 91 -14.01 -3.46 8.65
N LYS A 92 -13.78 -4.58 9.36
CA LYS A 92 -14.46 -4.88 10.63
C LYS A 92 -14.09 -3.90 11.72
N TRP A 93 -12.85 -3.43 11.72
CA TRP A 93 -12.42 -2.37 12.64
C TRP A 93 -13.27 -1.10 12.45
N TRP A 94 -13.56 -0.73 11.21
CA TRP A 94 -14.39 0.44 10.89
C TRP A 94 -15.87 0.29 11.30
N ASN A 95 -16.44 -0.90 11.18
CA ASN A 95 -17.87 -1.13 11.39
C ASN A 95 -18.27 -1.46 12.84
N ASN A 96 -17.31 -1.76 13.74
CA ASN A 96 -17.62 -2.18 15.11
C ASN A 96 -17.52 -1.01 16.10
N SER A 97 -18.66 -0.60 16.68
CA SER A 97 -18.73 0.39 17.75
C SER A 97 -18.13 -0.08 19.08
N ASP A 98 -17.96 -1.40 19.26
CA ASP A 98 -17.58 -2.04 20.53
C ASP A 98 -16.11 -2.51 20.55
N GLN A 99 -15.25 -1.92 19.71
CA GLN A 99 -13.82 -2.26 19.67
C GLN A 99 -13.14 -1.85 20.99
N PRO A 100 -12.45 -2.77 21.70
CA PRO A 100 -11.81 -2.49 23.00
C PRO A 100 -10.64 -1.50 22.90
N ASN A 101 -10.08 -1.31 21.69
CA ASN A 101 -9.01 -0.36 21.38
C ASN A 101 -9.58 0.78 20.52
N ILE A 102 -10.23 1.75 21.16
CA ILE A 102 -10.76 2.95 20.48
C ILE A 102 -9.58 3.83 20.08
N PHE A 103 -8.96 3.56 18.94
CA PHE A 103 -8.07 4.54 18.33
C PHE A 103 -8.93 5.70 17.84
N ASN A 104 -8.71 6.90 18.39
CA ASN A 104 -9.51 8.08 18.07
C ASN A 104 -9.21 8.58 16.66
N THR A 105 -9.99 8.10 15.68
CA THR A 105 -9.89 8.52 14.28
C THR A 105 -10.14 10.00 14.12
N TYR A 106 -11.00 10.63 14.93
CA TYR A 106 -11.20 12.09 14.89
C TYR A 106 -9.92 12.86 15.20
N GLY A 107 -9.16 12.42 16.22
CA GLY A 107 -7.87 13.03 16.56
C GLY A 107 -6.84 12.87 15.44
N LEU A 108 -6.80 11.69 14.82
CA LEU A 108 -5.95 11.45 13.64
C LEU A 108 -6.34 12.34 12.45
N PHE A 109 -7.63 12.46 12.17
CA PHE A 109 -8.15 13.32 11.10
C PHE A 109 -7.82 14.78 11.36
N ASP A 110 -8.03 15.27 12.58
CA ASP A 110 -7.70 16.64 12.97
C ASP A 110 -6.19 16.90 12.82
N MET A 111 -5.35 15.95 13.25
CA MET A 111 -3.90 16.03 13.03
C MET A 111 -3.55 16.11 11.54
N PHE A 112 -4.07 15.21 10.71
CA PHE A 112 -3.81 15.23 9.26
C PHE A 112 -4.32 16.53 8.62
N GLN A 113 -5.51 17.00 9.00
CA GLN A 113 -6.06 18.25 8.49
C GLN A 113 -5.16 19.44 8.84
N ARG A 114 -4.71 19.55 10.09
CA ARG A 114 -3.81 20.64 10.54
C ARG A 114 -2.46 20.62 9.83
N LEU A 115 -1.90 19.43 9.58
CA LEU A 115 -0.58 19.29 8.97
C LEU A 115 -0.59 19.45 7.45
N LEU A 116 -1.66 18.98 6.79
CA LEU A 116 -1.67 18.75 5.34
C LEU A 116 -2.59 19.67 4.57
N THR A 117 -3.52 20.38 5.22
CA THR A 117 -4.46 21.30 4.54
C THR A 117 -4.18 22.77 4.85
N GLY A 118 -4.87 23.68 4.16
CA GLY A 118 -4.70 25.13 4.31
C GLY A 118 -3.60 25.72 3.43
N SER A 119 -3.28 27.01 3.62
CA SER A 119 -2.31 27.73 2.77
C SER A 119 -0.89 27.14 2.82
N GLY A 120 -0.11 27.38 1.78
CA GLY A 120 1.31 26.98 1.72
C GLY A 120 1.63 25.77 0.85
N GLY A 121 0.68 25.28 0.05
CA GLY A 121 0.90 24.25 -0.96
C GLY A 121 0.12 22.96 -0.69
N LYS A 122 0.38 21.94 -1.50
CA LYS A 122 -0.22 20.61 -1.41
C LYS A 122 0.42 19.81 -0.27
N GLY A 123 -0.39 19.27 0.64
CA GLY A 123 0.03 18.27 1.63
C GLY A 123 0.22 16.89 1.01
N ILE A 124 1.15 16.11 1.54
CA ILE A 124 1.46 14.78 1.01
C ILE A 124 1.53 13.76 2.15
N ILE A 125 0.85 12.63 1.96
CA ILE A 125 1.01 11.41 2.75
C ILE A 125 1.70 10.39 1.85
N PHE A 126 2.92 10.01 2.21
CA PHE A 126 3.61 8.86 1.65
C PHE A 126 3.29 7.62 2.50
N THR A 127 3.23 6.46 1.85
CA THR A 127 3.12 5.20 2.57
C THR A 127 3.92 4.11 1.87
N LEU A 128 4.50 3.21 2.65
CA LEU A 128 5.00 1.92 2.16
C LEU A 128 3.97 0.81 2.33
N ASN A 129 2.83 1.09 2.99
CA ASN A 129 1.78 0.12 3.22
C ASN A 129 1.02 -0.18 1.95
N GLN A 130 0.74 -1.46 1.75
CA GLN A 130 -0.06 -1.96 0.64
C GLN A 130 -1.52 -2.20 1.01
N ASP A 131 -1.86 -2.14 2.31
CA ASP A 131 -3.23 -2.25 2.80
C ASP A 131 -4.12 -1.07 2.37
N LEU A 132 -5.43 -1.18 2.60
CA LEU A 132 -6.43 -0.20 2.15
C LEU A 132 -6.97 0.69 3.30
N LEU A 133 -6.26 0.81 4.42
CA LEU A 133 -6.76 1.52 5.61
C LEU A 133 -7.14 2.97 5.29
N LEU A 134 -6.24 3.75 4.70
CA LEU A 134 -6.49 5.18 4.43
C LEU A 134 -7.51 5.39 3.30
N GLU A 135 -7.58 4.47 2.35
CA GLU A 135 -8.60 4.44 1.30
C GLU A 135 -10.00 4.17 1.87
N ARG A 136 -10.10 3.40 2.94
CA ARG A 136 -11.37 3.18 3.66
C ARG A 136 -11.85 4.43 4.38
N LEU A 137 -10.98 5.37 4.70
CA LEU A 137 -11.31 6.61 5.40
C LEU A 137 -11.95 7.71 4.51
N GLN A 138 -12.16 7.45 3.20
CA GLN A 138 -12.76 8.33 2.16
C GLN A 138 -12.10 9.71 1.91
N LYS A 139 -11.68 10.40 2.97
CA LYS A 139 -11.10 11.75 2.95
C LYS A 139 -9.68 11.79 2.41
N PHE A 140 -8.99 10.65 2.30
CA PHE A 140 -7.61 10.54 1.81
C PHE A 140 -7.46 9.68 0.54
N CYS A 141 -8.55 9.43 -0.19
CA CYS A 141 -8.56 8.58 -1.39
C CYS A 141 -8.07 9.29 -2.67
N ASN A 142 -7.22 10.30 -2.54
CA ASN A 142 -6.67 11.01 -3.69
C ASN A 142 -5.27 10.47 -4.01
N THR A 143 -5.25 9.28 -4.59
CA THR A 143 -4.04 8.62 -5.08
C THR A 143 -3.80 9.04 -6.54
N PRO A 144 -2.82 9.93 -6.82
CA PRO A 144 -2.70 10.57 -8.14
C PRO A 144 -2.50 9.55 -9.26
N GLY A 145 -3.29 9.60 -10.32
CA GLY A 145 -3.18 8.64 -11.43
C GLY A 145 -3.85 7.29 -11.21
N VAL A 146 -4.47 7.07 -10.04
CA VAL A 146 -5.32 5.89 -9.81
C VAL A 146 -6.78 6.31 -9.92
N LEU A 147 -7.42 5.94 -11.03
CA LEU A 147 -8.84 6.18 -11.25
C LEU A 147 -9.68 5.17 -10.47
N LEU A 148 -9.85 5.43 -9.18
CA LEU A 148 -10.82 4.69 -8.37
C LEU A 148 -12.23 4.99 -8.90
N ASN A 149 -12.94 3.96 -9.37
CA ASN A 149 -14.35 4.09 -9.77
C ASN A 149 -15.16 4.74 -8.62
N LYS A 150 -16.18 5.55 -8.95
CA LYS A 150 -17.11 6.11 -7.95
C LYS A 150 -17.69 5.03 -7.03
N ASP A 151 -17.98 3.85 -7.60
CA ASP A 151 -18.46 2.70 -6.83
C ASP A 151 -17.43 2.25 -5.78
N PHE A 152 -16.14 2.24 -6.13
CA PHE A 152 -15.04 1.95 -5.20
C PHE A 152 -15.07 2.94 -4.03
N LYS A 153 -15.10 4.25 -4.32
CA LYS A 153 -15.07 5.28 -3.27
C LYS A 153 -16.30 5.24 -2.36
N MET A 154 -17.49 4.98 -2.92
CA MET A 154 -18.73 4.93 -2.16
C MET A 154 -18.87 3.65 -1.34
N HIS A 155 -18.46 2.51 -1.87
CA HIS A 155 -18.75 1.21 -1.25
C HIS A 155 -17.60 0.65 -0.41
N LEU A 156 -16.34 1.03 -0.67
CA LEU A 156 -15.20 0.47 0.04
C LEU A 156 -15.33 0.55 1.58
N PRO A 157 -15.74 1.67 2.21
CA PRO A 157 -15.70 1.77 3.68
C PRO A 157 -16.51 0.69 4.40
N HIS A 158 -17.65 0.30 3.82
CA HIS A 158 -18.59 -0.61 4.47
C HIS A 158 -18.62 -2.00 3.85
N ASN A 159 -18.03 -2.20 2.67
CA ASN A 159 -18.11 -3.45 1.93
C ASN A 159 -16.74 -4.14 1.82
N PRO A 160 -16.74 -5.49 1.72
CA PRO A 160 -15.51 -6.23 1.46
C PRO A 160 -14.90 -5.79 0.14
N PHE A 161 -13.57 -5.71 0.07
CA PHE A 161 -12.88 -5.54 -1.19
C PHE A 161 -13.10 -6.77 -2.08
N LYS A 162 -13.38 -6.53 -3.36
CA LYS A 162 -13.69 -7.59 -4.32
C LYS A 162 -12.73 -7.51 -5.51
N PRO A 163 -12.42 -8.64 -6.17
CA PRO A 163 -11.53 -8.66 -7.34
C PRO A 163 -11.93 -7.71 -8.47
N ASN A 164 -13.22 -7.47 -8.68
CA ASN A 164 -13.71 -6.52 -9.69
C ASN A 164 -13.45 -5.03 -9.34
N TYR A 165 -12.93 -4.74 -8.15
CA TYR A 165 -12.45 -3.42 -7.75
C TYR A 165 -10.95 -3.22 -8.03
N PHE A 166 -10.27 -4.23 -8.57
CA PHE A 166 -8.87 -4.10 -8.93
C PHE A 166 -8.72 -3.03 -10.01
N VAL A 167 -7.70 -2.20 -9.86
CA VAL A 167 -7.45 -1.05 -10.75
C VAL A 167 -6.17 -1.29 -11.51
N ARG A 168 -6.28 -1.26 -12.83
CA ARG A 168 -5.11 -1.24 -13.72
C ARG A 168 -4.42 0.11 -13.61
N LEU A 169 -3.12 0.06 -13.34
CA LEU A 169 -2.29 1.25 -13.26
C LEU A 169 -2.11 1.89 -14.65
N PRO A 170 -1.96 3.22 -14.70
CA PRO A 170 -1.74 3.92 -15.96
C PRO A 170 -0.39 3.54 -16.56
N ASP A 171 -0.35 3.42 -17.88
CA ASP A 171 0.89 3.37 -18.65
C ASP A 171 1.59 4.75 -18.68
N GLU A 172 2.66 4.87 -19.46
CA GLU A 172 3.44 6.11 -19.58
C GLU A 172 2.60 7.34 -19.97
N ASP A 173 1.64 7.17 -20.89
CA ASP A 173 0.79 8.29 -21.34
C ASP A 173 -0.27 8.61 -20.29
N GLY A 174 -0.84 7.60 -19.62
CA GLY A 174 -1.71 7.80 -18.47
C GLY A 174 -1.00 8.53 -17.32
N VAL A 175 0.28 8.24 -17.07
CA VAL A 175 1.09 8.94 -16.05
C VAL A 175 1.33 10.40 -16.42
N LYS A 176 1.52 10.74 -17.70
CA LYS A 176 1.64 12.15 -18.12
C LYS A 176 0.36 12.93 -17.79
N ILE A 177 -0.81 12.36 -18.09
CA ILE A 177 -2.10 12.97 -17.75
C ILE A 177 -2.25 13.07 -16.23
N ALA A 178 -1.86 12.04 -15.49
CA ALA A 178 -1.91 12.03 -14.03
C ALA A 178 -1.00 13.10 -13.41
N LYS A 179 0.17 13.38 -14.00
CA LYS A 179 1.07 14.46 -13.58
C LYS A 179 0.38 15.82 -13.72
N GLU A 180 -0.25 16.10 -14.86
CA GLU A 180 -0.99 17.34 -15.08
C GLU A 180 -2.18 17.49 -14.11
N GLN A 181 -2.91 16.39 -13.86
CA GLN A 181 -4.00 16.38 -12.89
C GLN A 181 -3.48 16.60 -11.47
N TYR A 182 -2.37 15.96 -11.10
CA TYR A 182 -1.74 16.14 -9.79
C TYR A 182 -1.38 17.59 -9.52
N GLU A 183 -0.89 18.31 -10.55
CA GLU A 183 -0.54 19.72 -10.40
C GLU A 183 -1.74 20.61 -10.05
N ASN A 184 -2.92 20.24 -10.55
CA ASN A 184 -4.17 20.99 -10.41
C ASN A 184 -5.15 20.41 -9.37
N ALA A 185 -4.88 19.20 -8.85
CA ALA A 185 -5.77 18.50 -7.92
C ALA A 185 -5.74 19.11 -6.51
N GLY A 186 -6.66 18.66 -5.65
CA GLY A 186 -6.91 19.20 -4.31
C GLY A 186 -5.73 19.19 -3.33
N ASP A 187 -6.02 19.63 -2.11
CA ASP A 187 -5.03 20.05 -1.11
C ASP A 187 -4.13 18.92 -0.59
N VAL A 188 -4.54 17.65 -0.68
CA VAL A 188 -3.78 16.51 -0.16
C VAL A 188 -3.64 15.42 -1.21
N ALA A 189 -2.42 14.89 -1.35
CA ALA A 189 -2.11 13.71 -2.15
C ALA A 189 -1.70 12.54 -1.26
N TYR A 190 -2.19 11.35 -1.60
CA TYR A 190 -1.80 10.09 -0.97
C TYR A 190 -0.98 9.26 -1.95
N VAL A 191 0.27 8.94 -1.61
CA VAL A 191 1.27 8.38 -2.52
C VAL A 191 1.77 7.04 -1.96
N LYS A 192 1.45 5.93 -2.63
CA LYS A 192 1.84 4.58 -2.19
C LYS A 192 3.10 4.10 -2.91
N LEU A 193 4.22 4.08 -2.21
CA LEU A 193 5.55 3.86 -2.79
C LEU A 193 5.80 2.39 -3.18
N HIS A 194 5.13 1.44 -2.54
CA HIS A 194 5.25 0.00 -2.81
C HIS A 194 3.99 -0.60 -3.46
N GLY A 195 3.19 0.23 -4.12
CA GLY A 195 1.92 -0.20 -4.70
C GLY A 195 0.82 -0.38 -3.66
N SER A 196 -0.23 -1.10 -4.03
CA SER A 196 -1.38 -1.38 -3.20
C SER A 196 -1.93 -2.77 -3.49
N TYR A 197 -2.52 -3.39 -2.48
CA TYR A 197 -3.49 -4.45 -2.71
C TYR A 197 -4.61 -3.93 -3.63
N GLY A 198 -4.97 -4.73 -4.62
CA GLY A 198 -5.95 -4.37 -5.64
C GLY A 198 -5.42 -3.53 -6.80
N TRP A 199 -4.10 -3.36 -6.94
CA TRP A 199 -3.51 -2.77 -8.16
C TRP A 199 -3.05 -3.87 -9.13
N LEU A 200 -3.38 -3.68 -10.40
CA LEU A 200 -2.84 -4.46 -11.51
C LEU A 200 -1.79 -3.61 -12.21
N SER A 201 -0.70 -4.20 -12.70
CA SER A 201 0.30 -3.48 -13.47
C SER A 201 -0.30 -2.89 -14.74
N SER A 202 0.42 -1.95 -15.33
CA SER A 202 0.03 -1.33 -16.59
C SER A 202 -0.17 -2.33 -17.75
N ASP A 203 0.36 -3.56 -17.69
CA ASP A 203 0.08 -4.64 -18.64
C ASP A 203 -1.10 -5.55 -18.26
N GLY A 204 -1.64 -5.42 -17.05
CA GLY A 204 -2.83 -6.12 -16.56
C GLY A 204 -2.57 -7.29 -15.60
N GLU A 205 -1.32 -7.61 -15.29
CA GLU A 205 -0.98 -8.65 -14.30
C GLU A 205 -1.21 -8.18 -12.86
N GLU A 206 -1.44 -9.10 -11.92
CA GLU A 206 -1.47 -8.75 -10.51
C GLU A 206 -0.09 -8.28 -10.05
N HIS A 207 0.01 -7.02 -9.64
CA HIS A 207 1.30 -6.41 -9.31
C HIS A 207 1.27 -5.79 -7.92
N ILE A 208 1.84 -6.52 -6.97
CA ILE A 208 2.16 -6.00 -5.63
C ILE A 208 3.67 -5.95 -5.54
N VAL A 209 4.26 -4.78 -5.23
CA VAL A 209 5.72 -4.66 -5.09
C VAL A 209 6.17 -5.33 -3.82
N MET A 210 6.63 -6.57 -3.93
CA MET A 210 7.08 -7.37 -2.79
C MET A 210 8.40 -8.05 -3.10
N GLY A 211 9.08 -8.46 -2.04
CA GLY A 211 10.36 -9.13 -2.18
C GLY A 211 11.56 -8.19 -2.10
N THR A 212 12.75 -8.73 -2.31
CA THR A 212 14.03 -8.03 -2.18
C THR A 212 14.38 -7.20 -3.40
N ASN A 213 13.76 -7.46 -4.56
CA ASN A 213 13.99 -6.72 -5.80
C ASN A 213 12.96 -5.59 -6.04
N LYS A 214 12.71 -4.76 -5.02
CA LYS A 214 11.70 -3.68 -5.09
C LYS A 214 12.09 -2.58 -6.06
N ILE A 215 13.38 -2.26 -6.17
CA ILE A 215 13.88 -1.17 -7.03
C ILE A 215 13.56 -1.45 -8.49
N ASP A 216 13.83 -2.66 -8.98
CA ASP A 216 13.53 -3.02 -10.36
C ASP A 216 12.02 -3.05 -10.61
N GLN A 217 11.23 -3.57 -9.68
CA GLN A 217 9.77 -3.59 -9.78
C GLN A 217 9.17 -2.18 -9.85
N ILE A 218 9.65 -1.25 -9.01
CA ILE A 218 9.27 0.16 -9.04
C ILE A 218 9.67 0.81 -10.36
N GLY A 219 10.86 0.48 -10.89
CA GLY A 219 11.36 1.05 -12.14
C GLY A 219 10.57 0.65 -13.38
N ARG A 220 9.94 -0.54 -13.36
CA ARG A 220 9.14 -1.09 -14.47
C ARG A 220 7.73 -0.53 -14.54
N GLU A 221 7.14 -0.15 -13.40
CA GLU A 221 5.77 0.37 -13.36
C GLU A 221 5.79 1.91 -13.42
N PRO A 222 5.29 2.54 -14.52
CA PRO A 222 5.40 3.98 -14.74
C PRO A 222 4.89 4.83 -13.57
N LEU A 223 3.76 4.43 -12.96
CA LEU A 223 3.18 5.15 -11.84
C LEU A 223 4.09 5.12 -10.60
N LEU A 224 4.63 3.95 -10.26
CA LEU A 224 5.47 3.78 -9.06
C LEU A 224 6.81 4.49 -9.22
N ARG A 225 7.37 4.49 -10.44
CA ARG A 225 8.55 5.28 -10.74
C ARG A 225 8.30 6.77 -10.51
N TRP A 226 7.18 7.30 -11.00
CA TRP A 226 6.80 8.69 -10.74
C TRP A 226 6.58 8.95 -9.23
N TYR A 227 5.93 8.06 -8.49
CA TYR A 227 5.79 8.22 -7.04
C TYR A 227 7.14 8.26 -6.30
N SER A 228 8.11 7.45 -6.73
CA SER A 228 9.49 7.52 -6.24
C SER A 228 10.13 8.88 -6.55
N GLU A 229 9.89 9.45 -7.74
CA GLU A 229 10.35 10.79 -8.11
C GLU A 229 9.72 11.88 -7.22
N ILE A 230 8.43 11.79 -6.91
CA ILE A 230 7.75 12.72 -5.99
C ILE A 230 8.43 12.69 -4.62
N PHE A 231 8.64 11.48 -4.07
CA PHE A 231 9.26 11.33 -2.75
C PHE A 231 10.69 11.85 -2.73
N LYS A 232 11.52 11.49 -3.72
CA LYS A 232 12.90 11.97 -3.86
C LYS A 232 12.97 13.48 -3.98
N SER A 233 12.16 14.07 -4.85
CA SER A 233 12.09 15.51 -5.04
C SER A 233 11.70 16.21 -3.74
N TYR A 234 10.72 15.65 -3.02
CA TYR A 234 10.28 16.19 -1.74
C TYR A 234 11.43 16.21 -0.72
N ILE A 235 12.10 15.09 -0.46
CA ILE A 235 13.14 15.04 0.57
C ILE A 235 14.41 15.82 0.21
N GLN A 236 14.65 16.08 -1.09
CA GLN A 236 15.82 16.80 -1.59
C GLN A 236 15.63 18.33 -1.65
N GLU A 237 14.40 18.84 -1.54
CA GLU A 237 14.11 20.27 -1.74
C GLU A 237 14.64 21.21 -0.63
N GLY A 238 15.21 20.66 0.45
CA GLY A 238 15.72 21.43 1.59
C GLY A 238 14.62 22.06 2.46
N ASP A 239 14.88 22.25 3.76
CA ASP A 239 13.90 22.80 4.73
C ASP A 239 12.53 22.05 4.73
N ARG A 240 12.60 20.73 4.55
CA ARG A 240 11.46 19.80 4.59
C ARG A 240 11.47 19.00 5.88
N LYS A 241 10.27 18.65 6.35
CA LYS A 241 10.05 17.85 7.56
C LYS A 241 9.23 16.63 7.18
N LEU A 242 9.67 15.47 7.63
CA LEU A 242 8.98 14.21 7.45
C LEU A 242 8.54 13.68 8.82
N LEU A 243 7.23 13.55 9.02
CA LEU A 243 6.68 12.87 10.20
C LEU A 243 6.53 11.38 9.87
N ILE A 244 7.36 10.56 10.49
CA ILE A 244 7.40 9.11 10.27
C ILE A 244 6.57 8.42 11.35
N ILE A 245 5.62 7.56 10.94
CA ILE A 245 4.69 6.87 11.85
C ILE A 245 4.61 5.40 11.46
N GLY A 246 4.71 4.51 12.45
CA GLY A 246 4.49 3.09 12.23
C GLY A 246 5.70 2.33 11.66
N TYR A 247 6.90 2.74 12.05
CA TYR A 247 8.16 2.06 11.75
C TYR A 247 8.80 1.57 13.04
N GLY A 248 9.30 0.34 13.04
CA GLY A 248 10.15 -0.23 14.08
C GLY A 248 11.62 -0.27 13.64
N PHE A 249 12.49 -0.81 14.49
CA PHE A 249 13.93 -0.94 14.19
C PHE A 249 14.25 -1.99 13.10
N GLY A 250 13.28 -2.84 12.74
CA GLY A 250 13.45 -3.88 11.72
C GLY A 250 13.00 -3.47 10.31
N ASP A 251 12.47 -2.26 10.14
CA ASP A 251 11.99 -1.72 8.85
C ASP A 251 13.10 -1.04 8.03
#